data_AF-A0A4Q2Y329-F1
#
_entry.id   AF-A0A4Q2Y329-F1
#
_cell.length_a   1.000
_cell.length_b   1.000
_cell.length_c   1.000
_cell.angle_alpha   90.00
_cell.angle_beta   90.00
_cell.angle_gamma   90.00
#
_symmetry.space_group_name_H-M   'P 1'
#
loop_
_entity.id
_entity.type
_entity.pdbx_description
1 polymer ?
#
loop_
_entity_poly.entity_id
_entity_poly.type
_entity_poly.pdbx_seq_one_letter_code
_entity_poly.pdbx_strand_id
1 'polypeptide(L)'
;DPSRRTVPKLSPTELKRWLDEGRPVTLLDTRNDYEVKLGTFRHARTMGLDHFRNFPKAVSELPQELKSQPIVMFCTGGIRCEKAGPYMEREGFTQVHQLEGGILKYFEECGSDHYDGECFVFDQRVGLDPALKETSSTVCYACLTPLTEEDLDSERYMAGKSCPACWKAPADRMEEEILKRGEILRRVTDPLPGSVPYDNFRPLRVPASCDGLTVMEALREVLPHHGPETWGPVFETGRLRDENRKPLHPDDRVSAGQRLVQWVPGTLEPDVATDIGILYGDEAIIVLNKPAPLPMHPGGRYNRNTLSWFLAAAWHPQKPRPAHRLDANTTGLVIVCRTRHFASRMQPQFERGEVEKQYLVRCLGHPPEDVFVCQAPVSAASGEVGTRRIDETGGLPSTTEFKVLRRNPDGTALLEARPLTGRTNQIRVHLHHLGWPVMGDPLYLPGGATGETPTLSLGDPPLCLHAWKVGFRHPAGNQWMEFEAVPPAWAG
;
A
#
# COMPACT_ATOMS: atom_id res chain seq x y z
N ASP A 1 30.41 -13.65 -24.42
CA ASP A 1 29.06 -13.34 -24.91
C ASP A 1 28.29 -14.65 -25.01
N PRO A 2 27.26 -14.90 -24.18
CA PRO A 2 26.46 -16.12 -24.22
C PRO A 2 25.80 -16.39 -25.59
N SER A 3 25.75 -15.39 -26.47
CA SER A 3 25.25 -15.54 -27.84
C SER A 3 26.28 -16.07 -28.85
N ARG A 4 27.57 -16.21 -28.47
CA ARG A 4 28.66 -16.54 -29.40
C ARG A 4 29.31 -17.91 -29.20
N ARG A 5 29.08 -18.59 -28.09
CA ARG A 5 29.63 -19.93 -27.80
C ARG A 5 28.74 -20.64 -26.80
N THR A 6 28.29 -21.83 -27.13
CA THR A 6 27.49 -22.70 -26.27
C THR A 6 28.31 -23.94 -25.92
N VAL A 7 27.98 -24.60 -24.82
CA VAL A 7 28.67 -25.83 -24.41
C VAL A 7 28.39 -26.96 -25.41
N PRO A 8 29.30 -27.94 -25.55
CA PRO A 8 29.10 -29.09 -26.42
C PRO A 8 27.72 -29.74 -26.22
N LYS A 9 27.04 -30.06 -27.32
CA LYS A 9 25.75 -30.74 -27.29
C LYS A 9 25.96 -32.26 -27.27
N LEU A 10 25.18 -32.95 -26.47
CA LEU A 10 25.10 -34.41 -26.44
C LEU A 10 23.74 -34.83 -27.02
N SER A 11 23.72 -35.73 -27.99
CA SER A 11 22.45 -36.19 -28.56
C SER A 11 21.67 -37.04 -27.54
N PRO A 12 20.34 -37.14 -27.66
CA PRO A 12 19.55 -38.01 -26.79
C PRO A 12 20.00 -39.47 -26.78
N THR A 13 20.22 -40.04 -27.97
CA THR A 13 20.69 -41.43 -28.13
C THR A 13 22.06 -41.66 -27.49
N GLU A 14 22.95 -40.67 -27.55
CA GLU A 14 24.25 -40.76 -26.89
C GLU A 14 24.14 -40.65 -25.37
N LEU A 15 23.31 -39.73 -24.86
CA LEU A 15 23.03 -39.64 -23.43
C LEU A 15 22.44 -40.94 -22.91
N LYS A 16 21.43 -41.50 -23.60
CA LYS A 16 20.81 -42.78 -23.24
C LYS A 16 21.85 -43.88 -23.14
N ARG A 17 22.74 -44.01 -24.14
CA ARG A 17 23.84 -44.97 -24.11
C ARG A 17 24.74 -44.79 -22.89
N TRP A 18 25.11 -43.56 -22.55
CA TRP A 18 25.95 -43.30 -21.36
C TRP A 18 25.26 -43.75 -20.06
N LEU A 19 23.95 -43.54 -19.97
CA LEU A 19 23.14 -43.97 -18.82
C LEU A 19 22.96 -45.49 -18.77
N ASP A 20 22.71 -46.14 -19.91
CA ASP A 20 22.61 -47.60 -20.03
C ASP A 20 23.93 -48.30 -19.65
N GLU A 21 25.07 -47.72 -20.02
CA GLU A 21 26.41 -48.19 -19.68
C GLU A 21 26.81 -47.91 -18.21
N GLY A 22 26.00 -47.15 -17.47
CA GLY A 22 26.31 -46.76 -16.09
C GLY A 22 27.54 -45.86 -15.97
N ARG A 23 27.85 -45.05 -17.00
CA ARG A 23 29.00 -44.15 -16.97
C ARG A 23 28.82 -43.10 -15.87
N PRO A 24 29.91 -42.72 -15.16
CA PRO A 24 29.83 -41.66 -14.14
C PRO A 24 29.58 -40.30 -14.81
N VAL A 25 28.34 -39.83 -14.72
CA VAL A 25 27.89 -38.53 -15.24
C VAL A 25 26.90 -37.90 -14.26
N THR A 26 27.02 -36.59 -14.04
CA THR A 26 26.04 -35.83 -13.27
C THR A 26 25.01 -35.23 -14.21
N LEU A 27 23.75 -35.67 -14.08
CA LEU A 27 22.63 -35.02 -14.74
C LEU A 27 22.20 -33.79 -13.93
N LEU A 28 22.13 -32.63 -14.56
CA LEU A 28 21.75 -31.38 -13.91
C LEU A 28 20.46 -30.81 -14.50
N ASP A 29 19.40 -30.83 -13.70
CA ASP A 29 18.11 -30.27 -14.11
C ASP A 29 18.13 -28.74 -13.90
N THR A 30 18.11 -27.99 -15.00
CA THR A 30 18.14 -26.52 -14.98
C THR A 30 16.74 -25.90 -14.94
N ARG A 31 15.70 -26.73 -14.73
CA ARG A 31 14.31 -26.28 -14.66
C ARG A 31 13.95 -25.70 -13.30
N ASN A 32 12.81 -24.99 -13.24
CA ASN A 32 12.26 -24.52 -11.97
C ASN A 32 11.70 -25.70 -11.18
N ASP A 33 11.65 -25.62 -9.86
CA ASP A 33 11.27 -26.73 -8.98
C ASP A 33 9.86 -27.27 -9.27
N TYR A 34 8.93 -26.42 -9.70
CA TYR A 34 7.59 -26.87 -10.08
C TYR A 34 7.60 -27.78 -11.32
N GLU A 35 8.54 -27.58 -12.25
CA GLU A 35 8.70 -28.42 -13.45
C GLU A 35 9.34 -29.76 -13.12
N VAL A 36 10.26 -29.77 -12.15
CA VAL A 36 10.95 -30.97 -11.67
C VAL A 36 9.98 -31.90 -10.94
N LYS A 37 9.02 -31.33 -10.20
CA LYS A 37 7.98 -32.09 -9.49
C LYS A 37 7.08 -32.93 -10.41
N LEU A 38 6.91 -32.51 -11.66
CA LEU A 38 6.15 -33.27 -12.67
C LEU A 38 6.91 -34.49 -13.18
N GLY A 39 8.24 -34.42 -13.20
CA GLY A 39 9.09 -35.50 -13.66
C GLY A 39 10.50 -35.01 -13.92
N THR A 40 11.49 -35.91 -13.84
CA THR A 40 12.90 -35.63 -14.15
C THR A 40 13.65 -36.93 -14.43
N PHE A 41 14.91 -36.84 -14.87
CA PHE A 41 15.75 -38.03 -15.03
C PHE A 41 16.09 -38.66 -13.68
N ARG A 42 16.12 -40.00 -13.63
CA ARG A 42 16.56 -40.77 -12.46
C ARG A 42 17.94 -40.32 -12.03
N HIS A 43 18.09 -40.07 -10.72
CA HIS A 43 19.33 -39.58 -10.11
C HIS A 43 19.80 -38.20 -10.60
N ALA A 44 18.96 -37.43 -11.30
CA ALA A 44 19.30 -36.06 -11.65
C ALA A 44 19.38 -35.16 -10.41
N ARG A 45 20.39 -34.28 -10.41
CA ARG A 45 20.56 -33.25 -9.40
C ARG A 45 19.66 -32.06 -9.72
N THR A 46 18.84 -31.68 -8.74
CA THR A 46 17.99 -30.51 -8.79
C THR A 46 18.71 -29.30 -8.20
N MET A 47 18.36 -28.11 -8.68
CA MET A 47 19.04 -26.85 -8.33
C MET A 47 18.27 -25.98 -7.34
N GLY A 48 17.06 -26.39 -6.92
CA GLY A 48 16.23 -25.62 -5.98
C GLY A 48 15.81 -24.26 -6.54
N LEU A 49 15.37 -24.22 -7.80
CA LEU A 49 15.13 -22.97 -8.53
C LEU A 49 13.64 -22.59 -8.51
N ASP A 50 13.30 -21.53 -7.78
CA ASP A 50 11.98 -20.89 -7.95
C ASP A 50 11.84 -20.19 -9.32
N HIS A 51 12.95 -19.59 -9.79
CA HIS A 51 13.04 -18.92 -11.08
C HIS A 51 14.46 -19.09 -11.62
N PHE A 52 14.60 -19.36 -12.93
CA PHE A 52 15.90 -19.49 -13.61
C PHE A 52 16.86 -18.28 -13.45
N ARG A 53 16.38 -17.12 -12.98
CA ARG A 53 17.23 -15.96 -12.67
C ARG A 53 18.12 -16.21 -11.46
N ASN A 54 17.73 -17.17 -10.61
CA ASN A 54 18.48 -17.59 -9.42
C ASN A 54 19.57 -18.61 -9.77
N PHE A 55 19.68 -19.05 -11.03
CA PHE A 55 20.69 -20.01 -11.47
C PHE A 55 22.13 -19.62 -11.07
N PRO A 56 22.59 -18.37 -11.21
CA PRO A 56 23.93 -17.98 -10.77
C PRO A 56 24.20 -18.27 -9.29
N LYS A 57 23.21 -17.99 -8.43
CA LYS A 57 23.30 -18.27 -7.00
C LYS A 57 23.37 -19.78 -6.74
N ALA A 58 22.48 -20.56 -7.37
CA ALA A 58 22.44 -22.02 -7.18
C ALA A 58 23.74 -22.70 -7.65
N VAL A 59 24.39 -22.20 -8.71
CA VAL A 59 25.70 -22.70 -9.15
C VAL A 59 26.78 -22.47 -8.11
N SER A 60 26.77 -21.33 -7.40
CA SER A 60 27.75 -21.05 -6.35
C SER A 60 27.65 -21.98 -5.14
N GLU A 61 26.50 -22.65 -4.99
CA GLU A 61 26.22 -23.61 -3.91
C GLU A 61 26.53 -25.07 -4.33
N LEU A 62 26.95 -25.31 -5.58
CA LEU A 62 27.33 -26.63 -6.04
C LEU A 62 28.67 -27.09 -5.42
N PRO A 63 28.81 -28.40 -5.09
CA PRO A 63 30.06 -28.95 -4.61
C PRO A 63 31.20 -28.75 -5.60
N GLN A 64 32.38 -28.38 -5.09
CA GLN A 64 33.53 -28.04 -5.94
C GLN A 64 34.04 -29.25 -6.74
N GLU A 65 33.81 -30.47 -6.25
CA GLU A 65 34.19 -31.72 -6.90
C GLU A 65 33.52 -31.89 -8.27
N LEU A 66 32.34 -31.28 -8.47
CA LEU A 66 31.63 -31.31 -9.75
C LEU A 66 32.35 -30.54 -10.86
N LYS A 67 33.25 -29.60 -10.53
CA LYS A 67 33.97 -28.80 -11.54
C LYS A 67 34.81 -29.64 -12.49
N SER A 68 35.30 -30.79 -12.02
CA SER A 68 36.09 -31.73 -12.81
C SER A 68 35.31 -32.95 -13.30
N GLN A 69 34.03 -33.09 -12.98
CA GLN A 69 33.22 -34.24 -13.38
C GLN A 69 32.42 -33.95 -14.67
N PRO A 70 32.09 -34.98 -15.46
CA PRO A 70 31.17 -34.84 -16.58
C PRO A 70 29.78 -34.42 -16.08
N ILE A 71 29.28 -33.29 -16.57
CA ILE A 71 27.93 -32.79 -16.30
C ILE A 71 27.16 -32.74 -17.62
N VAL A 72 25.98 -33.33 -17.64
CA VAL A 72 25.02 -33.15 -18.73
C VAL A 72 23.83 -32.37 -18.18
N MET A 73 23.69 -31.14 -18.66
CA MET A 73 22.58 -30.28 -18.29
C MET A 73 21.41 -30.44 -19.24
N PHE A 74 20.20 -30.32 -18.71
CA PHE A 74 19.00 -30.37 -19.52
C PHE A 74 17.93 -29.41 -19.00
N CYS A 75 16.98 -29.10 -19.88
CA CYS A 75 15.70 -28.48 -19.57
C CYS A 75 14.67 -28.99 -20.58
N THR A 76 13.43 -28.47 -20.56
CA THR A 76 12.35 -28.89 -21.48
C THR A 76 12.79 -28.94 -22.94
N GLY A 77 13.24 -27.83 -23.53
CA GLY A 77 13.63 -27.73 -24.95
C GLY A 77 15.08 -27.29 -25.21
N GLY A 78 15.97 -27.42 -24.22
CA GLY A 78 17.38 -27.03 -24.35
C GLY A 78 17.69 -25.52 -24.23
N ILE A 79 16.70 -24.63 -24.39
CA ILE A 79 16.90 -23.16 -24.44
C ILE A 79 17.61 -22.58 -23.20
N ARG A 80 17.29 -23.06 -21.98
CA ARG A 80 17.97 -22.59 -20.76
C ARG A 80 19.43 -23.04 -20.71
N CYS A 81 19.72 -24.23 -21.23
CA CYS A 81 21.07 -24.79 -21.25
C CYS A 81 22.02 -23.98 -22.15
N GLU A 82 21.51 -23.37 -23.22
CA GLU A 82 22.28 -22.46 -24.08
C GLU A 82 22.84 -21.26 -23.31
N LYS A 83 22.19 -20.85 -22.21
CA LYS A 83 22.66 -19.78 -21.30
C LYS A 83 23.41 -20.34 -20.09
N ALA A 84 22.93 -21.44 -19.52
CA ALA A 84 23.52 -22.06 -18.33
C ALA A 84 24.94 -22.58 -18.61
N GLY A 85 25.19 -23.14 -19.80
CA GLY A 85 26.46 -23.77 -20.16
C GLY A 85 27.64 -22.81 -20.09
N PRO A 86 27.59 -21.70 -20.85
CA PRO A 86 28.65 -20.69 -20.82
C PRO A 86 28.85 -20.06 -19.43
N TYR A 87 27.80 -20.04 -18.60
CA TYR A 87 27.92 -19.60 -17.21
C TYR A 87 28.69 -20.61 -16.37
N MET A 88 28.36 -21.90 -16.45
CA MET A 88 29.08 -22.99 -15.76
C MET A 88 30.57 -23.03 -16.16
N GLU A 89 30.90 -22.92 -17.45
CA GLU A 89 32.30 -22.87 -17.89
C GLU A 89 33.05 -21.68 -17.26
N ARG A 90 32.40 -20.52 -17.14
CA ARG A 90 32.97 -19.33 -16.48
C ARG A 90 33.22 -19.54 -14.99
N GLU A 91 32.35 -20.27 -14.31
CA GLU A 91 32.50 -20.62 -12.89
C GLU A 91 33.53 -21.76 -12.64
N GLY A 92 34.17 -22.25 -13.71
CA GLY A 92 35.30 -23.18 -13.66
C GLY A 92 34.94 -24.65 -13.85
N PHE A 93 33.75 -24.96 -14.36
CA PHE A 93 33.38 -26.34 -14.73
C PHE A 93 33.96 -26.70 -16.10
N THR A 94 34.70 -27.81 -16.19
CA THR A 94 35.53 -28.13 -17.38
C THR A 94 34.92 -29.15 -18.33
N GLN A 95 33.96 -29.96 -17.86
CA GLN A 95 33.33 -31.05 -18.64
C GLN A 95 31.80 -30.88 -18.68
N VAL A 96 31.34 -29.77 -19.24
CA VAL A 96 29.91 -29.44 -19.30
C VAL A 96 29.37 -29.74 -20.69
N HIS A 97 28.29 -30.52 -20.74
CA HIS A 97 27.51 -30.81 -21.94
C HIS A 97 26.07 -30.34 -21.73
N GLN A 98 25.36 -30.07 -22.83
CA GLN A 98 23.92 -29.89 -22.80
C GLN A 98 23.22 -30.96 -23.63
N LEU A 99 22.08 -31.45 -23.15
CA LEU A 99 21.22 -32.34 -23.91
C LEU A 99 20.62 -31.59 -25.09
N GLU A 100 20.96 -32.04 -26.30
CA GLU A 100 20.46 -31.46 -27.53
C GLU A 100 18.93 -31.59 -27.61
N GLY A 101 18.23 -30.46 -27.83
CA GLY A 101 16.77 -30.43 -27.90
C GLY A 101 16.04 -30.67 -26.57
N GLY A 102 16.77 -30.85 -25.47
CA GLY A 102 16.20 -31.04 -24.13
C GLY A 102 15.43 -32.35 -23.97
N ILE A 103 14.54 -32.37 -22.98
CA ILE A 103 13.71 -33.54 -22.64
C ILE A 103 12.77 -33.90 -23.79
N LEU A 104 12.23 -32.91 -24.52
CA LEU A 104 11.28 -33.17 -25.61
C LEU A 104 11.90 -34.00 -26.74
N LYS A 105 13.11 -33.63 -27.19
CA LYS A 105 13.85 -34.42 -28.19
C LYS A 105 14.28 -35.78 -27.64
N TYR A 106 14.51 -35.87 -26.33
CA TYR A 106 14.81 -37.15 -25.69
C TYR A 106 13.62 -38.10 -25.70
N PHE A 107 12.42 -37.63 -25.38
CA PHE A 107 11.21 -38.42 -25.50
C PHE A 107 10.97 -38.90 -26.93
N GLU A 108 11.18 -38.01 -27.92
CA GLU A 108 11.04 -38.35 -29.34
C GLU A 108 11.96 -39.50 -29.79
N GLU A 109 13.23 -39.48 -29.38
CA GLU A 109 14.22 -40.45 -29.86
C GLU A 109 14.40 -41.68 -28.96
N CYS A 110 14.15 -41.53 -27.66
CA CYS A 110 14.51 -42.51 -26.64
C CYS A 110 13.34 -42.94 -25.74
N GLY A 111 12.16 -42.32 -25.85
CA GLY A 111 11.02 -42.59 -24.99
C GLY A 111 11.27 -42.24 -23.52
N SER A 112 10.83 -43.10 -22.60
CA SER A 112 10.87 -42.88 -21.14
C SER A 112 12.11 -43.41 -20.44
N ASP A 113 13.10 -43.93 -21.19
CA ASP A 113 14.26 -44.55 -20.57
C ASP A 113 14.99 -43.54 -19.66
N HIS A 114 15.30 -43.96 -18.43
CA HIS A 114 15.91 -43.13 -17.39
C HIS A 114 15.12 -41.90 -16.92
N TYR A 115 13.90 -41.67 -17.40
CA TYR A 115 13.07 -40.53 -17.00
C TYR A 115 11.84 -41.01 -16.22
N ASP A 116 11.56 -40.36 -15.09
CA ASP A 116 10.37 -40.64 -14.29
C ASP A 116 9.42 -39.43 -14.35
N GLY A 117 8.15 -39.69 -14.65
CA GLY A 117 7.09 -38.66 -14.71
C GLY A 117 6.93 -38.01 -16.09
N GLU A 118 6.55 -36.73 -16.09
CA GLU A 118 6.12 -35.96 -17.27
C GLU A 118 6.99 -34.73 -17.51
N CYS A 119 6.99 -34.23 -18.75
CA CYS A 119 7.72 -33.02 -19.13
C CYS A 119 6.79 -31.80 -19.18
N PHE A 120 7.01 -30.82 -18.31
CA PHE A 120 6.28 -29.55 -18.33
C PHE A 120 6.57 -28.72 -19.60
N VAL A 121 5.51 -28.26 -20.28
CA VAL A 121 5.57 -27.34 -21.43
C VAL A 121 4.83 -26.03 -21.19
N PHE A 122 5.48 -24.91 -21.54
CA PHE A 122 5.03 -23.56 -21.17
C PHE A 122 3.77 -23.09 -21.92
N ASP A 123 3.57 -23.52 -23.17
CA ASP A 123 2.57 -22.91 -24.05
C ASP A 123 1.13 -23.20 -23.65
N GLN A 124 0.88 -24.17 -22.77
CA GLN A 124 -0.43 -24.43 -22.17
C GLN A 124 -0.37 -24.81 -20.67
N ARG A 125 0.84 -24.79 -20.07
CA ARG A 125 1.13 -25.19 -18.68
C ARG A 125 0.61 -26.61 -18.33
N VAL A 126 0.84 -27.52 -19.26
CA VAL A 126 0.45 -28.94 -19.19
C VAL A 126 1.70 -29.82 -19.12
N GLY A 127 1.52 -31.07 -18.68
CA GLY A 127 2.53 -32.12 -18.82
C GLY A 127 2.45 -32.79 -20.19
N LEU A 128 3.60 -33.24 -20.70
CA LEU A 128 3.67 -34.20 -21.80
C LEU A 128 4.21 -35.52 -21.27
N ASP A 129 3.57 -36.62 -21.66
CA ASP A 129 4.09 -37.97 -21.41
C ASP A 129 5.31 -38.28 -22.31
N PRO A 130 6.04 -39.38 -22.07
CA PRO A 130 7.15 -39.79 -22.92
C PRO A 130 6.78 -40.13 -24.38
N ALA A 131 5.48 -40.23 -24.71
CA ALA A 131 4.97 -40.37 -26.08
C ALA A 131 4.57 -39.01 -26.69
N LEU A 132 4.93 -37.90 -26.03
CA LEU A 132 4.64 -36.52 -26.42
C LEU A 132 3.14 -36.21 -26.52
N LYS A 133 2.30 -36.91 -25.75
CA LYS A 133 0.88 -36.62 -25.61
C LYS A 133 0.64 -35.77 -24.37
N GLU A 134 -0.28 -34.81 -24.50
CA GLU A 134 -0.75 -33.99 -23.39
C GLU A 134 -1.40 -34.86 -22.31
N THR A 135 -0.97 -34.67 -21.07
CA THR A 135 -1.50 -35.33 -19.88
C THR A 135 -2.55 -34.44 -19.21
N SER A 136 -3.35 -35.01 -18.30
CA SER A 136 -4.29 -34.23 -17.49
C SER A 136 -3.62 -33.37 -16.41
N SER A 137 -2.30 -33.50 -16.25
CA SER A 137 -1.52 -32.74 -15.29
C SER A 137 -1.60 -31.25 -15.58
N THR A 138 -2.21 -30.52 -14.66
CA THR A 138 -2.31 -29.06 -14.68
C THR A 138 -1.51 -28.46 -13.54
N VAL A 139 -1.21 -27.16 -13.60
CA VAL A 139 -0.55 -26.44 -12.51
C VAL A 139 -1.47 -25.39 -11.93
N CYS A 140 -1.38 -25.18 -10.62
CA CYS A 140 -2.07 -24.07 -9.98
C CYS A 140 -1.54 -22.75 -10.55
N TYR A 141 -2.41 -21.92 -11.15
CA TYR A 141 -2.00 -20.61 -11.66
C TYR A 141 -1.46 -19.66 -10.59
N ALA A 142 -1.84 -19.86 -9.32
CA ALA A 142 -1.43 -18.99 -8.22
C ALA A 142 -0.03 -19.31 -7.68
N CYS A 143 0.36 -20.59 -7.60
CA CYS A 143 1.63 -21.01 -7.00
C CYS A 143 2.49 -21.92 -7.88
N LEU A 144 2.03 -22.25 -9.09
CA LEU A 144 2.65 -23.14 -10.06
C LEU A 144 2.82 -24.59 -9.61
N THR A 145 2.34 -24.96 -8.42
CA THR A 145 2.34 -26.36 -7.95
C THR A 145 1.57 -27.25 -8.93
N PRO A 146 2.17 -28.36 -9.40
CA PRO A 146 1.46 -29.40 -10.16
C PRO A 146 0.28 -29.94 -9.35
N LEU A 147 -0.86 -30.13 -10.00
CA LEU A 147 -2.10 -30.57 -9.39
C LEU A 147 -2.47 -31.96 -9.89
N THR A 148 -2.78 -32.83 -8.94
CA THR A 148 -3.42 -34.12 -9.20
C THR A 148 -4.93 -33.94 -9.40
N GLU A 149 -5.63 -34.98 -9.86
CA GLU A 149 -7.11 -34.97 -9.93
C GLU A 149 -7.74 -34.75 -8.53
N GLU A 150 -7.15 -35.35 -7.49
CA GLU A 150 -7.58 -35.13 -6.09
C GLU A 150 -7.40 -33.67 -5.66
N ASP A 151 -6.33 -33.01 -6.11
CA ASP A 151 -6.12 -31.59 -5.83
C ASP A 151 -7.18 -30.70 -6.51
N LEU A 152 -7.66 -31.09 -7.69
CA LEU A 152 -8.69 -30.36 -8.44
C LEU A 152 -10.08 -30.50 -7.82
N ASP A 153 -10.38 -31.64 -7.19
CA ASP A 153 -11.65 -31.90 -6.50
C ASP A 153 -11.69 -31.31 -5.07
N SER A 154 -10.56 -30.82 -4.56
CA SER A 154 -10.49 -30.24 -3.22
C SER A 154 -11.29 -28.93 -3.09
N GLU A 155 -11.99 -28.74 -1.97
CA GLU A 155 -12.65 -27.46 -1.61
C GLU A 155 -11.65 -26.28 -1.51
N ARG A 156 -10.36 -26.57 -1.38
CA ARG A 156 -9.26 -25.59 -1.32
C ARG A 156 -8.79 -25.16 -2.71
N TYR A 157 -9.17 -25.90 -3.75
CA TYR A 157 -8.91 -25.52 -5.12
C TYR A 157 -9.94 -24.51 -5.62
N MET A 158 -9.43 -23.43 -6.18
CA MET A 158 -10.23 -22.47 -6.90
C MET A 158 -9.43 -22.04 -8.10
N ALA A 159 -9.91 -22.40 -9.30
CA ALA A 159 -9.23 -22.12 -10.56
C ALA A 159 -8.76 -20.65 -10.61
N GLY A 160 -7.46 -20.46 -10.89
CA GLY A 160 -6.84 -19.14 -10.93
C GLY A 160 -6.50 -18.50 -9.58
N LYS A 161 -6.99 -19.02 -8.44
CA LYS A 161 -6.83 -18.39 -7.12
C LYS A 161 -6.05 -19.22 -6.10
N SER A 162 -6.31 -20.52 -5.98
CA SER A 162 -5.64 -21.37 -4.99
C SER A 162 -5.71 -22.86 -5.36
N CYS A 163 -4.86 -23.65 -4.71
CA CYS A 163 -4.89 -25.11 -4.69
C CYS A 163 -4.63 -25.60 -3.25
N PRO A 164 -4.76 -26.89 -2.94
CA PRO A 164 -4.52 -27.40 -1.58
C PRO A 164 -3.16 -27.01 -0.99
N ALA A 165 -2.12 -26.89 -1.83
CA ALA A 165 -0.77 -26.53 -1.39
C ALA A 165 -0.59 -25.04 -1.04
N CYS A 166 -1.32 -24.12 -1.69
CA CYS A 166 -1.17 -22.68 -1.46
C CYS A 166 -2.41 -22.01 -0.84
N TRP A 167 -3.48 -22.76 -0.64
CA TRP A 167 -4.65 -22.28 0.06
C TRP A 167 -4.29 -21.91 1.48
N LYS A 168 -4.87 -20.81 1.94
CA LYS A 168 -4.70 -20.28 3.29
C LYS A 168 -6.06 -19.82 3.78
N ALA A 169 -6.30 -19.93 5.09
CA ALA A 169 -7.53 -19.43 5.66
C ALA A 169 -7.65 -17.92 5.38
N PRO A 170 -8.86 -17.36 5.26
CA PRO A 170 -9.03 -15.92 5.04
C PRO A 170 -8.28 -15.05 6.06
N ALA A 171 -8.21 -15.49 7.32
CA ALA A 171 -7.47 -14.80 8.38
C ALA A 171 -5.95 -14.80 8.13
N ASP A 172 -5.35 -15.94 7.78
CA ASP A 172 -3.91 -16.00 7.50
C ASP A 172 -3.53 -15.17 6.27
N ARG A 173 -4.37 -15.19 5.21
CA ARG A 173 -4.15 -14.35 4.02
C ARG A 173 -4.23 -12.86 4.35
N MET A 174 -5.18 -12.49 5.20
CA MET A 174 -5.33 -11.12 5.68
C MET A 174 -4.08 -10.69 6.45
N GLU A 175 -3.60 -11.51 7.37
CA GLU A 175 -2.40 -11.23 8.17
C GLU A 175 -1.16 -11.07 7.28
N GLU A 176 -0.97 -11.95 6.30
CA GLU A 176 0.12 -11.83 5.33
C GLU A 176 0.02 -10.58 4.46
N GLU A 177 -1.19 -10.21 4.01
CA GLU A 177 -1.38 -8.97 3.26
C GLU A 177 -1.08 -7.76 4.14
N ILE A 178 -1.50 -7.76 5.42
CA ILE A 178 -1.18 -6.72 6.39
C ILE A 178 0.33 -6.58 6.57
N LEU A 179 1.05 -7.66 6.81
CA LEU A 179 2.51 -7.65 6.98
C LEU A 179 3.21 -7.11 5.73
N LYS A 180 2.85 -7.64 4.56
CA LYS A 180 3.40 -7.20 3.27
C LYS A 180 3.14 -5.73 3.00
N ARG A 181 1.92 -5.24 3.28
CA ARG A 181 1.57 -3.82 3.09
C ARG A 181 2.25 -2.93 4.12
N GLY A 182 2.42 -3.40 5.35
CA GLY A 182 3.20 -2.71 6.39
C GLY A 182 4.66 -2.52 5.98
N GLU A 183 5.30 -3.52 5.37
CA GLU A 183 6.64 -3.38 4.81
C GLU A 183 6.72 -2.35 3.68
N ILE A 184 5.73 -2.35 2.77
CA ILE A 184 5.68 -1.37 1.70
C ILE A 184 5.48 0.03 2.27
N LEU A 185 4.59 0.22 3.25
CA LEU A 185 4.38 1.50 3.92
C LEU A 185 5.69 2.02 4.52
N ARG A 186 6.41 1.19 5.29
CA ARG A 186 7.71 1.55 5.86
C ARG A 186 8.69 2.03 4.79
N ARG A 187 8.77 1.34 3.64
CA ARG A 187 9.65 1.70 2.53
C ARG A 187 9.27 3.01 1.83
N VAL A 188 7.98 3.36 1.77
CA VAL A 188 7.54 4.62 1.10
C VAL A 188 7.52 5.82 2.05
N THR A 189 7.64 5.58 3.36
CA THR A 189 7.72 6.62 4.39
C THR A 189 9.13 6.87 4.91
N ASP A 190 10.11 6.06 4.52
CA ASP A 190 11.52 6.19 4.95
C ASP A 190 12.50 6.21 3.75
N PRO A 191 13.22 7.32 3.52
CA PRO A 191 13.01 8.62 4.16
C PRO A 191 11.63 9.19 3.81
N LEU A 192 11.14 10.12 4.62
CA LEU A 192 9.89 10.82 4.33
C LEU A 192 9.95 11.48 2.93
N PRO A 193 8.93 11.32 2.08
CA PRO A 193 8.98 11.79 0.70
C PRO A 193 9.02 13.32 0.58
N GLY A 194 8.60 14.04 1.63
CA GLY A 194 8.71 15.49 1.75
C GLY A 194 9.95 15.98 2.51
N SER A 195 10.79 15.10 3.08
CA SER A 195 12.03 15.50 3.78
C SER A 195 13.21 15.77 2.85
N VAL A 196 13.03 15.53 1.54
CA VAL A 196 13.99 15.90 0.48
C VAL A 196 13.42 17.06 -0.33
N PRO A 197 14.16 18.17 -0.53
CA PRO A 197 13.68 19.31 -1.31
C PRO A 197 13.19 18.91 -2.70
N TYR A 198 12.00 19.37 -3.09
CA TYR A 198 11.42 19.05 -4.40
C TYR A 198 10.58 20.20 -4.98
N ASP A 199 10.35 20.15 -6.29
CA ASP A 199 9.42 21.07 -6.95
C ASP A 199 7.97 20.68 -6.68
N ASN A 200 7.25 21.52 -5.94
CA ASN A 200 5.83 21.32 -5.67
C ASN A 200 4.98 22.12 -6.66
N PHE A 201 4.13 21.42 -7.40
CA PHE A 201 3.19 22.03 -8.33
C PHE A 201 1.79 21.91 -7.76
N ARG A 202 1.21 23.05 -7.36
CA ARG A 202 -0.12 23.14 -6.76
C ARG A 202 -1.13 23.53 -7.85
N PRO A 203 -1.93 22.59 -8.38
CA PRO A 203 -2.89 22.90 -9.43
C PRO A 203 -4.08 23.65 -8.85
N LEU A 204 -4.53 24.67 -9.56
CA LEU A 204 -5.76 25.42 -9.32
C LEU A 204 -6.66 25.26 -10.54
N ARG A 205 -7.95 24.98 -10.32
CA ARG A 205 -8.95 25.00 -11.39
C ARG A 205 -9.82 26.23 -11.20
N VAL A 206 -9.94 27.04 -12.24
CA VAL A 206 -10.78 28.23 -12.25
C VAL A 206 -12.26 27.83 -12.22
N PRO A 207 -13.04 28.22 -11.21
CA PRO A 207 -14.47 27.95 -11.15
C PRO A 207 -15.24 28.69 -12.26
N ALA A 208 -16.44 28.21 -12.58
CA ALA A 208 -17.31 28.89 -13.54
C ALA A 208 -17.71 30.32 -13.10
N SER A 209 -17.78 30.58 -11.79
CA SER A 209 -18.06 31.92 -11.24
C SER A 209 -16.92 32.93 -11.47
N CYS A 210 -15.73 32.47 -11.85
CA CYS A 210 -14.57 33.30 -12.09
C CYS A 210 -14.30 33.56 -13.59
N ASP A 211 -15.22 33.15 -14.47
CA ASP A 211 -15.05 33.31 -15.92
C ASP A 211 -14.89 34.78 -16.32
N GLY A 212 -13.87 35.07 -17.12
CA GLY A 212 -13.59 36.42 -17.59
C GLY A 212 -12.95 37.34 -16.56
N LEU A 213 -12.84 36.95 -15.29
CA LEU A 213 -12.10 37.72 -14.27
C LEU A 213 -10.61 37.78 -14.59
N THR A 214 -9.91 38.75 -14.01
CA THR A 214 -8.45 38.73 -13.98
C THR A 214 -7.95 37.57 -13.13
N VAL A 215 -6.70 37.13 -13.34
CA VAL A 215 -6.07 36.10 -12.50
C VAL A 215 -6.11 36.53 -11.02
N MET A 216 -5.81 37.79 -10.70
CA MET A 216 -5.82 38.27 -9.31
C MET A 216 -7.21 38.20 -8.67
N GLU A 217 -8.26 38.63 -9.38
CA GLU A 217 -9.64 38.53 -8.90
C GLU A 217 -10.04 37.06 -8.69
N ALA A 218 -9.74 36.19 -9.66
CA ALA A 218 -10.01 34.76 -9.53
C ALA A 218 -9.27 34.12 -8.35
N LEU A 219 -8.02 34.49 -8.08
CA LEU A 219 -7.28 34.00 -6.90
C LEU A 219 -7.92 34.43 -5.58
N ARG A 220 -8.45 35.66 -5.49
CA ARG A 220 -9.16 36.14 -4.29
C ARG A 220 -10.45 35.39 -4.04
N GLU A 221 -11.17 35.03 -5.09
CA GLU A 221 -12.40 34.23 -4.99
C GLU A 221 -12.12 32.77 -4.64
N VAL A 222 -11.11 32.16 -5.27
CA VAL A 222 -10.80 30.73 -5.07
C VAL A 222 -10.03 30.48 -3.77
N LEU A 223 -9.19 31.43 -3.35
CA LEU A 223 -8.30 31.33 -2.21
C LEU A 223 -8.47 32.55 -1.28
N PRO A 224 -9.67 32.75 -0.70
CA PRO A 224 -10.01 33.97 0.06
C PRO A 224 -9.22 34.14 1.36
N HIS A 225 -8.54 33.09 1.82
CA HIS A 225 -7.70 33.12 3.02
C HIS A 225 -6.28 33.66 2.76
N HIS A 226 -5.90 33.88 1.50
CA HIS A 226 -4.61 34.45 1.12
C HIS A 226 -4.80 35.94 0.78
N GLY A 227 -4.15 36.82 1.54
CA GLY A 227 -4.20 38.25 1.27
C GLY A 227 -3.47 38.63 -0.04
N PRO A 228 -3.79 39.79 -0.64
CA PRO A 228 -3.20 40.24 -1.91
C PRO A 228 -1.66 40.26 -1.90
N GLU A 229 -1.07 40.58 -0.75
CA GLU A 229 0.37 40.61 -0.50
C GLU A 229 1.05 39.23 -0.69
N THR A 230 0.30 38.14 -0.54
CA THR A 230 0.80 36.78 -0.76
C THR A 230 1.19 36.54 -2.22
N TRP A 231 0.50 37.20 -3.16
CA TRP A 231 0.59 36.87 -4.59
C TRP A 231 1.63 37.69 -5.35
N GLY A 232 1.97 38.89 -4.88
CA GLY A 232 2.98 39.76 -5.53
C GLY A 232 4.29 39.02 -5.85
N PRO A 233 4.98 38.44 -4.84
CA PRO A 233 6.21 37.68 -5.07
C PRO A 233 6.03 36.46 -5.99
N VAL A 234 4.86 35.84 -6.00
CA VAL A 234 4.56 34.67 -6.85
C VAL A 234 4.50 35.08 -8.33
N PHE A 235 3.90 36.24 -8.63
CA PHE A 235 3.86 36.80 -9.98
C PHE A 235 5.24 37.30 -10.43
N GLU A 236 5.93 38.07 -9.59
CA GLU A 236 7.26 38.63 -9.90
C GLU A 236 8.29 37.54 -10.25
N THR A 237 8.21 36.39 -9.57
CA THR A 237 9.11 35.25 -9.81
C THR A 237 8.60 34.27 -10.87
N GLY A 238 7.48 34.57 -11.56
CA GLY A 238 6.90 33.74 -12.61
C GLY A 238 6.48 32.35 -12.14
N ARG A 239 6.05 32.25 -10.88
CA ARG A 239 5.70 30.98 -10.20
C ARG A 239 4.24 30.61 -10.35
N LEU A 240 3.36 31.55 -10.71
CA LEU A 240 2.01 31.21 -11.17
C LEU A 240 2.02 31.06 -12.69
N ARG A 241 1.58 29.92 -13.17
CA ARG A 241 1.70 29.53 -14.58
C ARG A 241 0.40 28.95 -15.12
N ASP A 242 0.23 29.00 -16.44
CA ASP A 242 -0.81 28.25 -17.14
C ASP A 242 -0.44 26.76 -17.30
N GLU A 243 -1.31 26.01 -17.97
CA GLU A 243 -1.11 24.58 -18.26
C GLU A 243 0.11 24.28 -19.16
N ASN A 244 0.56 25.27 -19.93
CA ASN A 244 1.74 25.21 -20.80
C ASN A 244 3.01 25.69 -20.10
N ARG A 245 2.95 25.93 -18.77
CA ARG A 245 4.05 26.44 -17.93
C ARG A 245 4.48 27.86 -18.28
N LYS A 246 3.66 28.64 -18.98
CA LYS A 246 3.91 30.06 -19.22
C LYS A 246 3.56 30.86 -17.96
N PRO A 247 4.43 31.77 -17.48
CA PRO A 247 4.09 32.68 -16.39
C PRO A 247 2.85 33.54 -16.72
N LEU A 248 1.99 33.74 -15.72
CA LEU A 248 0.80 34.57 -15.82
C LEU A 248 1.04 35.97 -15.24
N HIS A 249 0.38 36.97 -15.82
CA HIS A 249 0.29 38.31 -15.27
C HIS A 249 -0.98 38.45 -14.38
N PRO A 250 -0.98 39.26 -13.31
CA PRO A 250 -2.16 39.50 -12.48
C PRO A 250 -3.42 39.89 -13.26
N ASP A 251 -3.24 40.67 -14.34
CA ASP A 251 -4.32 41.21 -15.19
C ASP A 251 -4.71 40.28 -16.37
N ASP A 252 -4.03 39.14 -16.54
CA ASP A 252 -4.45 38.17 -17.55
C ASP A 252 -5.88 37.72 -17.25
N ARG A 253 -6.69 37.49 -18.28
CA ARG A 253 -8.06 37.00 -18.10
C ARG A 253 -8.08 35.49 -18.01
N VAL A 254 -8.85 34.96 -17.08
CA VAL A 254 -9.06 33.52 -16.93
C VAL A 254 -10.36 33.05 -17.56
N SER A 255 -10.41 31.79 -17.97
CA SER A 255 -11.62 31.12 -18.43
C SER A 255 -12.09 30.04 -17.46
N ALA A 256 -13.40 29.81 -17.41
CA ALA A 256 -13.99 28.73 -16.62
C ALA A 256 -13.32 27.38 -16.95
N GLY A 257 -12.90 26.66 -15.92
CA GLY A 257 -12.24 25.36 -16.05
C GLY A 257 -10.75 25.42 -16.43
N GLN A 258 -10.21 26.61 -16.73
CA GLN A 258 -8.78 26.79 -16.97
C GLN A 258 -7.97 26.27 -15.78
N ARG A 259 -6.82 25.67 -16.08
CA ARG A 259 -5.90 25.12 -15.07
C ARG A 259 -4.73 26.07 -14.91
N LEU A 260 -4.59 26.61 -13.71
CA LEU A 260 -3.41 27.35 -13.29
C LEU A 260 -2.56 26.45 -12.40
N VAL A 261 -1.26 26.70 -12.33
CA VAL A 261 -0.33 25.95 -11.50
C VAL A 261 0.57 26.92 -10.76
N GLN A 262 0.55 26.86 -9.44
CA GLN A 262 1.55 27.52 -8.62
C GLN A 262 2.74 26.57 -8.45
N TRP A 263 3.92 26.99 -8.89
CA TRP A 263 5.18 26.32 -8.68
C TRP A 263 5.86 26.83 -7.41
N VAL A 264 6.11 25.93 -6.48
CA VAL A 264 6.82 26.20 -5.22
C VAL A 264 8.12 25.39 -5.23
N PRO A 265 9.24 25.98 -5.68
CA PRO A 265 10.52 25.29 -5.77
C PRO A 265 11.11 25.02 -4.39
N GLY A 266 11.92 23.95 -4.29
CA GLY A 266 12.64 23.62 -3.07
C GLY A 266 11.73 23.39 -1.85
N THR A 267 10.51 22.89 -2.07
CA THR A 267 9.58 22.58 -0.99
C THR A 267 10.22 21.52 -0.09
N LEU A 268 10.31 21.84 1.19
CA LEU A 268 10.68 20.93 2.27
C LEU A 268 9.48 20.85 3.23
N GLU A 269 9.01 19.65 3.50
CA GLU A 269 7.87 19.42 4.37
C GLU A 269 8.35 19.03 5.77
N PRO A 270 7.64 19.46 6.83
CA PRO A 270 7.94 18.99 8.18
C PRO A 270 7.75 17.48 8.32
N ASP A 271 8.45 16.91 9.29
CA ASP A 271 8.31 15.50 9.64
C ASP A 271 6.91 15.17 10.16
N VAL A 272 6.49 13.93 9.94
CA VAL A 272 5.20 13.37 10.34
C VAL A 272 5.41 11.97 10.91
N ALA A 273 4.46 11.51 11.70
CA ALA A 273 4.47 10.15 12.22
C ALA A 273 4.19 9.13 11.09
N THR A 274 4.87 7.99 11.14
CA THR A 274 4.90 6.99 10.04
C THR A 274 4.44 5.58 10.48
N ASP A 275 4.17 5.38 11.77
CA ASP A 275 3.68 4.14 12.40
C ASP A 275 2.20 3.87 12.08
N ILE A 276 1.89 3.78 10.79
CA ILE A 276 0.55 3.49 10.28
C ILE A 276 0.24 2.01 10.48
N GLY A 277 -0.63 1.71 11.44
CA GLY A 277 -1.14 0.36 11.65
C GLY A 277 -2.19 -0.01 10.62
N ILE A 278 -2.13 -1.22 10.06
CA ILE A 278 -3.20 -1.81 9.25
C ILE A 278 -3.87 -2.87 10.11
N LEU A 279 -5.16 -2.70 10.40
CA LEU A 279 -5.93 -3.61 11.27
C LEU A 279 -6.71 -4.64 10.46
N TYR A 280 -7.12 -4.27 9.24
CA TYR A 280 -7.96 -5.11 8.37
C TYR A 280 -7.89 -4.62 6.92
N GLY A 281 -8.11 -5.52 5.94
CA GLY A 281 -8.23 -5.16 4.53
C GLY A 281 -8.77 -6.27 3.64
N ASP A 282 -9.91 -6.05 2.98
CA ASP A 282 -10.52 -6.99 2.03
C ASP A 282 -10.58 -6.41 0.62
N GLU A 283 -11.43 -6.90 -0.27
CA GLU A 283 -11.56 -6.36 -1.64
C GLU A 283 -12.08 -4.91 -1.68
N ALA A 284 -12.75 -4.45 -0.62
CA ALA A 284 -13.50 -3.20 -0.61
C ALA A 284 -12.86 -2.12 0.27
N ILE A 285 -12.41 -2.48 1.46
CA ILE A 285 -11.95 -1.54 2.48
C ILE A 285 -10.57 -1.91 3.05
N ILE A 286 -9.96 -0.94 3.71
CA ILE A 286 -8.79 -1.06 4.56
C ILE A 286 -9.12 -0.28 5.83
N VAL A 287 -8.87 -0.87 7.00
CA VAL A 287 -8.99 -0.20 8.30
C VAL A 287 -7.60 0.07 8.83
N LEU A 288 -7.32 1.34 9.09
CA LEU A 288 -6.01 1.80 9.57
C LEU A 288 -6.12 2.33 10.99
N ASN A 289 -5.05 2.17 11.76
CA ASN A 289 -4.78 3.00 12.94
C ASN A 289 -3.80 4.10 12.53
N LYS A 290 -4.31 5.32 12.37
CA LYS A 290 -3.52 6.49 11.93
C LYS A 290 -2.72 7.03 13.13
N PRO A 291 -1.40 7.22 12.99
CA PRO A 291 -0.61 7.90 14.01
C PRO A 291 -0.78 9.41 13.92
N ALA A 292 -0.13 10.14 14.82
CA ALA A 292 -0.13 11.60 14.82
C ALA A 292 1.23 12.14 15.28
N PRO A 293 1.66 13.30 14.77
CA PRO A 293 1.03 14.14 13.74
C PRO A 293 1.13 13.51 12.34
N LEU A 294 0.00 13.34 11.64
CA LEU A 294 -0.06 12.89 10.25
C LEU A 294 -1.29 13.50 9.54
N PRO A 295 -1.10 14.46 8.61
CA PRO A 295 -2.18 15.02 7.81
C PRO A 295 -2.82 13.98 6.87
N MET A 296 -4.13 14.07 6.68
CA MET A 296 -4.88 13.14 5.83
C MET A 296 -4.61 13.35 4.33
N HIS A 297 -4.51 14.60 3.89
CA HIS A 297 -4.41 15.00 2.48
C HIS A 297 -3.54 16.26 2.34
N PRO A 298 -3.05 16.58 1.12
CA PRO A 298 -2.28 17.79 0.86
C PRO A 298 -3.01 19.06 1.36
N GLY A 299 -2.28 19.91 2.08
CA GLY A 299 -2.80 21.15 2.64
C GLY A 299 -1.73 21.91 3.42
N GLY A 300 -1.76 23.25 3.32
CA GLY A 300 -0.80 24.12 4.01
C GLY A 300 0.65 23.78 3.66
N ARG A 301 1.44 23.38 4.67
CA ARG A 301 2.86 23.01 4.55
C ARG A 301 3.11 21.54 4.18
N TYR A 302 2.06 20.74 4.01
CA TYR A 302 2.14 19.31 3.71
C TYR A 302 1.55 18.99 2.33
N ASN A 303 2.21 18.09 1.61
CA ASN A 303 1.81 17.63 0.28
C ASN A 303 2.11 16.14 0.10
N ARG A 304 3.37 15.72 0.24
CA ARG A 304 3.81 14.32 0.16
C ARG A 304 3.83 13.65 1.53
N ASN A 305 4.08 14.37 2.62
CA ASN A 305 4.01 13.86 3.98
C ASN A 305 2.56 13.81 4.48
N THR A 306 1.72 13.04 3.77
CA THR A 306 0.29 12.90 4.05
C THR A 306 -0.15 11.45 3.89
N LEU A 307 -1.15 11.02 4.66
CA LEU A 307 -1.68 9.67 4.59
C LEU A 307 -2.13 9.31 3.17
N SER A 308 -2.81 10.22 2.47
CA SER A 308 -3.27 9.99 1.09
C SER A 308 -2.12 9.72 0.11
N TRP A 309 -0.97 10.38 0.29
CA TRP A 309 0.20 10.14 -0.55
C TRP A 309 0.84 8.78 -0.23
N PHE A 310 1.02 8.48 1.06
CA PHE A 310 1.57 7.19 1.50
C PHE A 310 0.72 6.00 1.01
N LEU A 311 -0.60 6.11 1.10
CA LEU A 311 -1.52 5.08 0.60
C LEU A 311 -1.45 4.94 -0.93
N ALA A 312 -1.38 6.05 -1.67
CA ALA A 312 -1.25 6.00 -3.12
C ALA A 312 0.06 5.33 -3.57
N ALA A 313 1.16 5.58 -2.86
CA ALA A 313 2.44 4.93 -3.10
C ALA A 313 2.40 3.43 -2.76
N ALA A 314 1.86 3.08 -1.58
CA ALA A 314 1.87 1.70 -1.09
C ALA A 314 0.86 0.76 -1.76
N TRP A 315 -0.19 1.30 -2.41
CA TRP A 315 -1.23 0.52 -3.11
C TRP A 315 -1.23 0.69 -4.64
N HIS A 316 -0.22 1.33 -5.23
CA HIS A 316 -0.11 1.50 -6.68
C HIS A 316 -0.32 0.18 -7.46
N PRO A 317 -1.09 0.15 -8.59
CA PRO A 317 -1.73 1.29 -9.25
C PRO A 317 -3.12 1.65 -8.71
N GLN A 318 -3.58 0.96 -7.66
CA GLN A 318 -4.84 1.32 -7.00
C GLN A 318 -4.70 2.71 -6.35
N LYS A 319 -5.83 3.40 -6.21
CA LYS A 319 -5.90 4.71 -5.55
C LYS A 319 -6.91 4.64 -4.41
N PRO A 320 -6.51 4.11 -3.24
CA PRO A 320 -7.36 4.05 -2.07
C PRO A 320 -7.83 5.45 -1.67
N ARG A 321 -9.04 5.54 -1.14
CA ARG A 321 -9.71 6.79 -0.78
C ARG A 321 -10.21 6.72 0.66
N PRO A 322 -9.74 7.59 1.57
CA PRO A 322 -10.35 7.71 2.88
C PRO A 322 -11.86 7.97 2.78
N ALA A 323 -12.65 7.21 3.53
CA ALA A 323 -14.10 7.38 3.62
C ALA A 323 -14.46 8.56 4.54
N HIS A 324 -13.58 8.89 5.48
CA HIS A 324 -13.68 10.05 6.36
C HIS A 324 -12.28 10.59 6.67
N ARG A 325 -12.23 11.67 7.45
CA ARG A 325 -10.98 12.34 7.86
C ARG A 325 -10.87 12.42 9.38
N LEU A 326 -9.62 12.41 9.85
CA LEU A 326 -9.23 12.84 11.19
C LEU A 326 -8.39 14.12 11.07
N ASP A 327 -8.29 14.89 12.15
CA ASP A 327 -7.34 15.99 12.23
C ASP A 327 -5.91 15.45 12.21
N ALA A 328 -4.93 16.27 11.80
CA ALA A 328 -3.54 15.84 11.69
C ALA A 328 -3.00 15.26 13.01
N ASN A 329 -3.35 15.90 14.13
CA ASN A 329 -2.87 15.53 15.46
C ASN A 329 -3.72 14.42 16.14
N THR A 330 -4.84 14.01 15.54
CA THR A 330 -5.71 12.96 16.10
C THR A 330 -5.21 11.59 15.67
N THR A 331 -5.08 10.66 16.62
CA THR A 331 -4.72 9.26 16.34
C THR A 331 -5.99 8.39 16.16
N GLY A 332 -5.84 7.17 15.67
CA GLY A 332 -6.90 6.16 15.71
C GLY A 332 -7.49 5.76 14.37
N LEU A 333 -8.67 5.15 14.41
CA LEU A 333 -9.28 4.46 13.30
C LEU A 333 -9.59 5.37 12.09
N VAL A 334 -9.14 4.93 10.91
CA VAL A 334 -9.47 5.52 9.61
C VAL A 334 -9.91 4.41 8.65
N ILE A 335 -11.11 4.57 8.08
CA ILE A 335 -11.63 3.70 7.04
C ILE A 335 -11.23 4.23 5.66
N VAL A 336 -10.62 3.37 4.85
CA VAL A 336 -10.16 3.67 3.49
C VAL A 336 -10.79 2.69 2.52
N CYS A 337 -11.45 3.18 1.48
CA CYS A 337 -12.01 2.35 0.41
C CYS A 337 -10.97 2.09 -0.68
N ARG A 338 -10.83 0.85 -1.15
CA ARG A 338 -9.83 0.50 -2.20
C ARG A 338 -10.12 1.14 -3.56
N THR A 339 -11.38 1.46 -3.84
CA THR A 339 -11.82 2.00 -5.14
C THR A 339 -12.80 3.17 -5.00
N ARG A 340 -13.05 3.87 -6.12
CA ARG A 340 -14.06 4.96 -6.18
C ARG A 340 -15.46 4.43 -5.91
N HIS A 341 -15.74 3.23 -6.43
CA HIS A 341 -17.02 2.56 -6.32
C HIS A 341 -17.39 2.27 -4.86
N PHE A 342 -16.44 1.75 -4.08
CA PHE A 342 -16.68 1.51 -2.64
C PHE A 342 -16.74 2.82 -1.85
N ALA A 343 -15.91 3.81 -2.20
CA ALA A 343 -15.96 5.14 -1.58
C ALA A 343 -17.34 5.80 -1.75
N SER A 344 -17.96 5.71 -2.94
CA SER A 344 -19.30 6.26 -3.19
C SER A 344 -20.42 5.57 -2.41
N ARG A 345 -20.18 4.40 -1.83
CA ARG A 345 -21.14 3.69 -0.95
C ARG A 345 -20.86 3.94 0.53
N MET A 346 -19.60 4.17 0.89
CA MET A 346 -19.19 4.37 2.28
C MET A 346 -19.33 5.83 2.74
N GLN A 347 -18.87 6.80 1.94
CA GLN A 347 -18.91 8.22 2.31
C GLN A 347 -20.33 8.72 2.68
N PRO A 348 -21.40 8.31 1.97
CA PRO A 348 -22.75 8.72 2.34
C PRO A 348 -23.21 8.21 3.72
N GLN A 349 -22.68 7.09 4.22
CA GLN A 349 -23.01 6.63 5.59
C GLN A 349 -22.51 7.62 6.64
N PHE A 350 -21.30 8.19 6.43
CA PHE A 350 -20.77 9.24 7.31
C PHE A 350 -21.57 10.53 7.21
N GLU A 351 -21.97 10.93 6.00
CA GLU A 351 -22.76 12.14 5.75
C GLU A 351 -24.15 12.06 6.39
N ARG A 352 -24.78 10.88 6.36
CA ARG A 352 -26.08 10.62 6.98
C ARG A 352 -26.03 10.33 8.48
N GLY A 353 -24.85 10.23 9.08
CA GLY A 353 -24.69 9.92 10.51
C GLY A 353 -25.03 8.46 10.88
N GLU A 354 -24.96 7.53 9.92
CA GLU A 354 -25.23 6.09 10.12
C GLU A 354 -24.04 5.34 10.73
N VAL A 355 -22.86 5.97 10.76
CA VAL A 355 -21.63 5.41 11.30
C VAL A 355 -21.52 5.73 12.78
N GLU A 356 -21.35 4.70 13.60
CA GLU A 356 -21.04 4.83 15.01
C GLU A 356 -19.56 5.18 15.18
N LYS A 357 -19.27 6.28 15.90
CA LYS A 357 -17.90 6.72 16.17
C LYS A 357 -17.76 7.00 17.65
N GLN A 358 -16.74 6.41 18.28
CA GLN A 358 -16.41 6.67 19.67
C GLN A 358 -14.93 7.05 19.78
N TYR A 359 -14.67 8.09 20.57
CA TYR A 359 -13.34 8.64 20.77
C TYR A 359 -12.97 8.57 22.24
N LEU A 360 -11.71 8.28 22.53
CA LEU A 360 -11.13 8.56 23.84
C LEU A 360 -10.54 9.96 23.81
N VAL A 361 -10.78 10.73 24.87
CA VAL A 361 -10.29 12.10 25.01
C VAL A 361 -9.79 12.32 26.44
N ARG A 362 -8.60 12.90 26.61
CA ARG A 362 -8.18 13.42 27.92
C ARG A 362 -8.34 14.94 27.92
N CYS A 363 -9.20 15.46 28.77
CA CYS A 363 -9.44 16.89 28.90
C CYS A 363 -8.79 17.47 30.17
N LEU A 364 -8.55 18.77 30.15
CA LEU A 364 -8.14 19.54 31.33
C LEU A 364 -9.37 19.84 32.19
N GLY A 365 -9.21 19.72 33.52
CA GLY A 365 -10.30 19.87 34.48
C GLY A 365 -11.17 18.61 34.62
N HIS A 366 -12.14 18.69 35.54
CA HIS A 366 -13.08 17.61 35.84
C HIS A 366 -14.51 18.07 35.54
N PRO A 367 -15.13 17.58 34.45
CA PRO A 367 -16.56 17.79 34.24
C PRO A 367 -17.35 17.27 35.46
N PRO A 368 -18.31 18.05 35.98
CA PRO A 368 -19.03 17.68 37.21
C PRO A 368 -19.99 16.51 36.97
N GLU A 369 -20.61 16.46 35.79
CA GLU A 369 -21.54 15.40 35.40
C GLU A 369 -20.79 14.22 34.76
N ASP A 370 -21.25 13.00 35.02
CA ASP A 370 -20.67 11.79 34.44
C ASP A 370 -21.08 11.59 32.97
N VAL A 371 -22.21 12.15 32.55
CA VAL A 371 -22.69 12.15 31.17
C VAL A 371 -23.22 13.54 30.85
N PHE A 372 -22.76 14.13 29.76
CA PHE A 372 -23.19 15.47 29.33
C PHE A 372 -23.15 15.58 27.80
N VAL A 373 -23.85 16.58 27.26
CA VAL A 373 -23.98 16.80 25.81
C VAL A 373 -23.64 18.25 25.47
N CYS A 374 -22.86 18.44 24.41
CA CYS A 374 -22.67 19.75 23.80
C CYS A 374 -23.45 19.85 22.49
N GLN A 375 -24.42 20.76 22.43
CA GLN A 375 -25.23 21.07 21.25
C GLN A 375 -24.97 22.51 20.78
N ALA A 376 -23.71 22.79 20.41
CA ALA A 376 -23.28 24.11 19.98
C ALA A 376 -22.85 24.09 18.50
N PRO A 377 -23.43 24.92 17.60
CA PRO A 377 -23.09 24.92 16.18
C PRO A 377 -21.63 25.35 15.92
N VAL A 378 -20.96 24.68 14.98
CA VAL A 378 -19.54 24.93 14.65
C VAL A 378 -19.45 25.72 13.35
N SER A 379 -18.59 26.75 13.32
CA SER A 379 -18.43 27.65 12.17
C SER A 379 -18.12 26.91 10.85
N ALA A 380 -18.82 27.27 9.77
CA ALA A 380 -18.60 26.71 8.43
C ALA A 380 -17.28 27.16 7.80
N ALA A 381 -16.85 28.40 8.08
CA ALA A 381 -15.54 28.92 7.71
C ALA A 381 -14.50 28.63 8.81
N SER A 382 -13.24 28.43 8.40
CA SER A 382 -12.12 28.40 9.33
C SER A 382 -11.71 29.81 9.72
N GLY A 383 -11.40 30.01 11.00
CA GLY A 383 -10.74 31.21 11.51
C GLY A 383 -9.24 31.19 11.24
N GLU A 384 -8.52 32.07 11.93
CA GLU A 384 -7.05 32.12 11.88
C GLU A 384 -6.45 30.75 12.19
N VAL A 385 -5.38 30.41 11.45
CA VAL A 385 -4.63 29.15 11.63
C VAL A 385 -5.50 27.87 11.49
N GLY A 386 -6.64 27.95 10.81
CA GLY A 386 -7.51 26.79 10.58
C GLY A 386 -8.41 26.43 11.78
N THR A 387 -8.51 27.32 12.76
CA THR A 387 -9.39 27.16 13.92
C THR A 387 -10.87 27.17 13.53
N ARG A 388 -11.69 26.65 14.43
CA ARG A 388 -13.16 26.64 14.35
C ARG A 388 -13.69 27.21 15.65
N ARG A 389 -14.82 27.92 15.58
CA ARG A 389 -15.47 28.54 16.74
C ARG A 389 -16.92 28.11 16.84
N ILE A 390 -17.51 28.31 18.01
CA ILE A 390 -18.97 28.26 18.16
C ILE A 390 -19.57 29.48 17.48
N ASP A 391 -20.58 29.26 16.66
CA ASP A 391 -21.30 30.29 15.91
C ASP A 391 -22.79 30.01 15.94
N GLU A 392 -23.50 30.60 16.91
CA GLU A 392 -24.94 30.42 17.09
C GLU A 392 -25.78 30.99 15.94
N THR A 393 -25.21 31.89 15.14
CA THR A 393 -25.96 32.64 14.11
C THR A 393 -25.86 32.02 12.72
N GLY A 394 -24.69 31.49 12.36
CA GLY A 394 -24.40 30.94 11.04
C GLY A 394 -23.61 29.63 11.06
N GLY A 395 -23.40 29.04 12.25
CA GLY A 395 -22.70 27.77 12.40
C GLY A 395 -23.52 26.59 11.92
N LEU A 396 -22.82 25.49 11.63
CA LEU A 396 -23.42 24.23 11.24
C LEU A 396 -23.86 23.46 12.51
N PRO A 397 -25.12 22.96 12.58
CA PRO A 397 -25.59 22.17 13.70
C PRO A 397 -24.62 21.02 14.01
N SER A 398 -24.26 20.92 15.28
CA SER A 398 -23.24 20.00 15.76
C SER A 398 -23.57 19.49 17.16
N THR A 399 -23.51 18.18 17.35
CA THR A 399 -23.80 17.54 18.65
C THR A 399 -22.74 16.51 18.99
N THR A 400 -22.24 16.58 20.22
CA THR A 400 -21.32 15.58 20.78
C THR A 400 -21.80 15.17 22.17
N GLU A 401 -21.95 13.87 22.38
CA GLU A 401 -22.21 13.30 23.70
C GLU A 401 -20.89 12.90 24.35
N PHE A 402 -20.77 13.12 25.66
CA PHE A 402 -19.59 12.80 26.44
C PHE A 402 -19.97 11.95 27.64
N LYS A 403 -19.09 11.00 27.98
CA LYS A 403 -19.17 10.20 29.20
C LYS A 403 -17.82 10.23 29.91
N VAL A 404 -17.80 10.65 31.17
CA VAL A 404 -16.61 10.60 32.01
C VAL A 404 -16.30 9.14 32.35
N LEU A 405 -15.12 8.68 31.95
CA LEU A 405 -14.63 7.34 32.28
C LEU A 405 -13.79 7.36 33.56
N ARG A 406 -12.98 8.40 33.75
CA ARG A 406 -12.08 8.54 34.89
C ARG A 406 -11.76 10.01 35.16
N ARG A 407 -11.80 10.44 36.41
CA ARG A 407 -11.23 11.73 36.86
C ARG A 407 -9.87 11.44 37.52
N ASN A 408 -8.81 12.02 36.99
CA ASN A 408 -7.45 11.77 37.41
C ASN A 408 -6.99 12.77 38.49
N PRO A 409 -6.14 12.37 39.45
CA PRO A 409 -5.63 13.26 40.51
C PRO A 409 -4.83 14.47 40.01
N ASP A 410 -4.30 14.41 38.79
CA ASP A 410 -3.51 15.49 38.17
C ASP A 410 -4.37 16.63 37.60
N GLY A 411 -5.67 16.66 37.92
CA GLY A 411 -6.61 17.67 37.45
C GLY A 411 -7.12 17.45 36.02
N THR A 412 -6.98 16.24 35.48
CA THR A 412 -7.46 15.88 34.13
C THR A 412 -8.56 14.83 34.20
N ALA A 413 -9.35 14.67 33.13
CA ALA A 413 -10.34 13.58 33.04
C ALA A 413 -10.24 12.85 31.70
N LEU A 414 -10.39 11.53 31.74
CA LEU A 414 -10.58 10.68 30.57
C LEU A 414 -12.07 10.57 30.27
N LEU A 415 -12.42 10.88 29.03
CA LEU A 415 -13.78 10.87 28.50
C LEU A 415 -13.89 9.91 27.31
N GLU A 416 -15.05 9.28 27.19
CA GLU A 416 -15.55 8.79 25.90
C GLU A 416 -16.35 9.92 25.24
N ALA A 417 -16.10 10.20 23.96
CA ALA A 417 -16.84 11.17 23.18
C ALA A 417 -17.50 10.52 21.95
N ARG A 418 -18.79 10.80 21.75
CA ARG A 418 -19.61 10.29 20.64
C ARG A 418 -20.15 11.46 19.82
N PRO A 419 -19.46 11.87 18.74
CA PRO A 419 -19.94 12.94 17.88
C PRO A 419 -21.04 12.43 16.94
N LEU A 420 -22.27 12.92 17.13
CA LEU A 420 -23.43 12.59 16.29
C LEU A 420 -23.37 13.29 14.92
N THR A 421 -22.54 14.33 14.82
CA THR A 421 -22.19 15.04 13.58
C THR A 421 -20.70 14.90 13.27
N GLY A 422 -20.23 15.47 12.15
CA GLY A 422 -18.84 15.33 11.69
C GLY A 422 -18.19 16.63 11.24
N ARG A 423 -18.20 17.68 12.07
CA ARG A 423 -17.56 18.96 11.74
C ARG A 423 -16.06 18.96 12.06
N THR A 424 -15.29 19.78 11.35
CA THR A 424 -13.86 19.96 11.61
C THR A 424 -13.63 20.39 13.06
N ASN A 425 -12.66 19.79 13.74
CA ASN A 425 -12.32 20.04 15.14
C ASN A 425 -13.49 19.91 16.15
N GLN A 426 -14.62 19.28 15.80
CA GLN A 426 -15.86 19.38 16.59
C GLN A 426 -15.69 19.04 18.08
N ILE A 427 -15.10 17.87 18.39
CA ILE A 427 -14.87 17.44 19.78
C ILE A 427 -14.03 18.46 20.55
N ARG A 428 -12.96 18.97 19.91
CA ARG A 428 -12.00 19.91 20.49
C ARG A 428 -12.66 21.25 20.79
N VAL A 429 -13.42 21.79 19.84
CA VAL A 429 -14.17 23.06 19.99
C VAL A 429 -15.23 22.94 21.07
N HIS A 430 -15.99 21.84 21.08
CA HIS A 430 -17.05 21.60 22.07
C HIS A 430 -16.48 21.54 23.48
N LEU A 431 -15.40 20.78 23.69
CA LEU A 431 -14.74 20.69 24.99
C LEU A 431 -14.11 22.01 25.43
N HIS A 432 -13.48 22.75 24.50
CA HIS A 432 -12.96 24.09 24.78
C HIS A 432 -14.08 25.08 25.16
N HIS A 433 -15.20 25.06 24.43
CA HIS A 433 -16.38 25.90 24.71
C HIS A 433 -16.98 25.62 26.10
N LEU A 434 -16.99 24.34 26.51
CA LEU A 434 -17.44 23.93 27.84
C LEU A 434 -16.43 24.21 28.96
N GLY A 435 -15.23 24.71 28.63
CA GLY A 435 -14.19 25.05 29.61
C GLY A 435 -13.23 23.90 29.97
N TRP A 436 -13.30 22.77 29.25
CA TRP A 436 -12.45 21.59 29.46
C TRP A 436 -11.66 21.22 28.20
N PRO A 437 -10.75 22.07 27.69
CA PRO A 437 -10.03 21.80 26.45
C PRO A 437 -9.24 20.49 26.50
N VAL A 438 -9.02 19.90 25.33
CA VAL A 438 -8.27 18.65 25.18
C VAL A 438 -6.80 18.87 25.60
N MET A 439 -6.25 17.95 26.38
CA MET A 439 -4.83 17.98 26.76
C MET A 439 -3.95 17.86 25.51
N GLY A 440 -2.92 18.70 25.42
CA GLY A 440 -1.99 18.72 24.28
C GLY A 440 -2.58 19.33 23.01
N ASP A 441 -3.71 20.02 23.09
CA ASP A 441 -4.28 20.72 21.94
C ASP A 441 -3.45 21.98 21.61
N PRO A 442 -2.90 22.10 20.38
CA PRO A 442 -2.08 23.26 20.03
C PRO A 442 -2.91 24.48 19.59
N LEU A 443 -4.22 24.34 19.41
CA LEU A 443 -5.10 25.43 18.95
C LEU A 443 -6.06 25.90 20.03
N TYR A 444 -6.67 24.98 20.79
CA TYR A 444 -7.70 25.29 21.77
C TYR A 444 -7.14 25.28 23.19
N LEU A 445 -6.54 26.39 23.60
CA LEU A 445 -5.75 26.48 24.83
C LEU A 445 -6.60 26.78 26.07
N PRO A 446 -6.11 26.51 27.28
CA PRO A 446 -6.78 26.91 28.52
C PRO A 446 -7.09 28.40 28.59
N GLY A 447 -8.19 28.75 29.26
CA GLY A 447 -8.59 30.15 29.45
C GLY A 447 -9.17 30.84 28.21
N GLY A 448 -9.52 30.08 27.16
CA GLY A 448 -10.13 30.63 25.94
C GLY A 448 -9.12 31.14 24.91
N ALA A 449 -7.82 30.95 25.15
CA ALA A 449 -6.76 31.38 24.23
C ALA A 449 -6.68 30.48 22.99
N THR A 450 -6.18 31.04 21.89
CA THR A 450 -5.98 30.32 20.63
C THR A 450 -4.49 30.23 20.31
N GLY A 451 -4.01 29.04 19.94
CA GLY A 451 -2.61 28.83 19.58
C GLY A 451 -2.29 29.15 18.11
N GLU A 452 -1.00 29.21 17.81
CA GLU A 452 -0.48 29.76 16.54
C GLU A 452 -0.09 28.70 15.49
N THR A 453 0.12 27.44 15.91
CA THR A 453 0.56 26.36 15.02
C THR A 453 -0.43 25.19 15.05
N PRO A 454 -1.02 24.79 13.91
CA PRO A 454 -2.14 23.84 13.90
C PRO A 454 -1.69 22.38 13.93
N THR A 455 -0.45 22.08 13.54
CA THR A 455 0.10 20.72 13.48
C THR A 455 1.32 20.61 14.37
N LEU A 456 1.27 19.67 15.31
CA LEU A 456 2.35 19.38 16.24
C LEU A 456 3.59 18.87 15.50
N SER A 457 4.75 19.07 16.12
CA SER A 457 6.00 18.41 15.76
C SER A 457 6.08 17.05 16.46
N LEU A 458 6.94 16.14 15.98
CA LEU A 458 7.10 14.80 16.56
C LEU A 458 7.51 14.80 18.06
N GLY A 459 8.18 15.85 18.52
CA GLY A 459 8.63 15.99 19.91
C GLY A 459 7.64 16.70 20.84
N ASP A 460 6.53 17.24 20.32
CA ASP A 460 5.56 17.96 21.13
C ASP A 460 4.67 16.98 21.92
N PRO A 461 4.12 17.39 23.09
CA PRO A 461 3.11 16.62 23.78
C PRO A 461 1.92 16.31 22.86
N PRO A 462 1.44 15.05 22.79
CA PRO A 462 0.42 14.67 21.84
C PRO A 462 -0.94 15.28 22.19
N LEU A 463 -1.73 15.61 21.17
CA LEU A 463 -3.16 15.84 21.33
C LEU A 463 -3.80 14.55 21.86
N CYS A 464 -4.33 14.60 23.08
CA CYS A 464 -4.95 13.45 23.75
C CYS A 464 -6.38 13.22 23.24
N LEU A 465 -6.49 12.94 21.94
CA LEU A 465 -7.72 12.59 21.23
C LEU A 465 -7.44 11.39 20.32
N HIS A 466 -8.21 10.32 20.49
CA HIS A 466 -8.04 9.06 19.77
C HIS A 466 -9.37 8.53 19.25
N ALA A 467 -9.47 8.28 17.94
CA ALA A 467 -10.60 7.59 17.32
C ALA A 467 -10.55 6.10 17.70
N TRP A 468 -11.29 5.73 18.75
CA TRP A 468 -11.15 4.46 19.45
C TRP A 468 -11.98 3.34 18.81
N LYS A 469 -13.26 3.59 18.53
CA LYS A 469 -14.17 2.59 17.94
C LYS A 469 -14.94 3.16 16.77
N VAL A 470 -15.17 2.33 15.76
CA VAL A 470 -16.01 2.67 14.61
C VAL A 470 -16.89 1.48 14.20
N GLY A 471 -18.17 1.74 13.98
CA GLY A 471 -19.16 0.78 13.51
C GLY A 471 -19.84 1.27 12.22
N PHE A 472 -19.89 0.44 11.18
CA PHE A 472 -20.47 0.82 9.89
C PHE A 472 -20.97 -0.40 9.08
N ARG A 473 -21.71 -0.15 8.00
CA ARG A 473 -22.13 -1.21 7.05
C ARG A 473 -21.11 -1.37 5.94
N HIS A 474 -20.63 -2.60 5.72
CA HIS A 474 -19.66 -2.93 4.69
C HIS A 474 -20.16 -2.52 3.28
N PRO A 475 -19.36 -1.84 2.43
CA PRO A 475 -19.87 -1.25 1.19
C PRO A 475 -20.06 -2.28 0.06
N ALA A 476 -19.59 -3.52 0.22
CA ALA A 476 -19.85 -4.62 -0.71
C ALA A 476 -21.06 -5.47 -0.29
N GLY A 477 -21.13 -5.87 0.99
CA GLY A 477 -22.08 -6.87 1.50
C GLY A 477 -23.16 -6.33 2.45
N ASN A 478 -23.11 -5.05 2.81
CA ASN A 478 -24.04 -4.38 3.73
C ASN A 478 -24.14 -4.96 5.16
N GLN A 479 -23.25 -5.90 5.50
CA GLN A 479 -23.08 -6.44 6.85
C GLN A 479 -22.55 -5.37 7.81
N TRP A 480 -23.01 -5.38 9.06
CA TRP A 480 -22.46 -4.51 10.10
C TRP A 480 -21.07 -5.00 10.49
N MET A 481 -20.13 -4.06 10.65
CA MET A 481 -18.76 -4.33 11.07
C MET A 481 -18.36 -3.32 12.15
N GLU A 482 -17.58 -3.78 13.12
CA GLU A 482 -17.05 -2.96 14.21
C GLU A 482 -15.55 -3.16 14.31
N PHE A 483 -14.84 -2.07 14.56
CA PHE A 483 -13.40 -2.08 14.78
C PHE A 483 -13.07 -1.28 16.03
N GLU A 484 -12.07 -1.74 16.76
CA GLU A 484 -11.51 -1.11 17.94
C GLU A 484 -10.00 -0.96 17.77
N ALA A 485 -9.49 0.25 18.01
CA ALA A 485 -8.06 0.50 18.10
C ALA A 485 -7.57 0.33 19.54
N VAL A 486 -6.31 -0.08 19.70
CA VAL A 486 -5.66 -0.15 21.01
C VAL A 486 -5.61 1.26 21.62
N PRO A 487 -6.12 1.48 22.84
CA PRO A 487 -6.04 2.77 23.51
C PRO A 487 -4.58 3.24 23.65
N PRO A 488 -4.29 4.53 23.41
CA PRO A 488 -2.94 5.08 23.58
C PRO A 488 -2.56 5.17 25.05
N ALA A 489 -1.25 5.16 25.35
CA ALA A 489 -0.73 5.15 26.72
C ALA A 489 -1.25 6.29 27.63
N TRP A 490 -1.55 7.47 27.06
CA TRP A 490 -2.09 8.59 27.84
C TRP A 490 -3.53 8.39 28.31
N ALA A 491 -4.26 7.41 27.75
CA ALA A 491 -5.64 7.09 28.11
C ALA A 491 -5.74 6.28 29.42
N GLY A 492 -4.60 5.81 29.96
CA GLY A 492 -4.47 5.32 31.33
C GLY A 492 -4.44 3.82 31.51
#